data_AF-A0A844BR27-F1
#
_entry.id   AF-A0A844BR27-F1
#
_cell.length_a   1.000
_cell.length_b   1.000
_cell.length_c   1.000
_cell.angle_alpha   90.00
_cell.angle_beta   90.00
_cell.angle_gamma   90.00
#
_symmetry.space_group_name_H-M   'P 1'
#
loop_
_entity.id
_entity.type
_entity.pdbx_description
1 polymer ?
#
loop_
_entity_poly.entity_id
_entity_poly.type
_entity_poly.pdbx_seq_one_letter_code
_entity_poly.pdbx_strand_id
1 'polypeptide(L)'
;MLRFFAALLVALAVTAGLFYLMQSLIAGGEGAMSEPPKGSVLDFVRVKPDEVVEQKERKPKRPPEPEQPPPDMPQPQLSSSDMDSSAGAMDFSTDIQADTGLSGGIGLDTSDGEYLPIVKVQAVYPRRALQRGIEGYVVVEFTVTKQGTVRDPYVVEASPESIFDQAALDAVLKFKYKPRVVNGEAVEVAGVQNRLTFAIDR
;
A
#
# COMPACT_ATOMS: atom_id res chain seq x y z
N MET A 1 -63.89 -35.70 -11.07
CA MET A 1 -62.88 -36.59 -11.69
C MET A 1 -62.25 -35.94 -12.92
N LEU A 2 -62.99 -35.74 -14.03
CA LEU A 2 -62.40 -35.27 -15.31
C LEU A 2 -61.63 -33.94 -15.24
N ARG A 3 -62.09 -32.97 -14.45
CA ARG A 3 -61.40 -31.68 -14.25
C ARG A 3 -60.04 -31.82 -13.55
N PHE A 4 -59.90 -32.74 -12.61
CA PHE A 4 -58.63 -33.01 -11.93
C PHE A 4 -57.63 -33.71 -12.85
N PHE A 5 -58.08 -34.65 -13.69
CA PHE A 5 -57.24 -35.28 -14.70
C PHE A 5 -56.75 -34.27 -15.76
N ALA A 6 -57.62 -33.35 -16.20
CA ALA A 6 -57.23 -32.28 -17.11
C ALA A 6 -56.19 -31.33 -16.47
N ALA A 7 -56.39 -30.93 -15.21
CA ALA A 7 -55.44 -30.10 -14.48
C ALA A 7 -54.07 -30.80 -14.29
N LEU A 8 -54.08 -32.11 -13.99
CA LEU A 8 -52.85 -32.90 -13.83
C LEU A 8 -52.07 -33.02 -15.14
N LEU A 9 -52.76 -33.23 -16.27
CA LEU A 9 -52.12 -33.25 -17.59
C LEU A 9 -51.52 -31.91 -17.98
N VAL A 10 -52.23 -30.80 -17.74
CA VAL A 10 -51.71 -29.45 -18.02
C VAL A 10 -50.50 -29.13 -17.14
N ALA A 11 -50.54 -29.48 -15.85
CA ALA A 11 -49.41 -29.29 -14.96
C ALA A 11 -48.17 -30.06 -15.44
N LEU A 12 -48.33 -31.32 -15.84
CA LEU A 12 -47.23 -32.16 -16.35
C LEU A 12 -46.65 -31.61 -17.66
N ALA A 13 -47.49 -31.09 -18.55
CA ALA A 13 -47.04 -30.46 -19.79
C ALA A 13 -46.24 -29.19 -19.53
N VAL A 14 -46.68 -28.34 -18.59
CA VAL A 14 -45.98 -27.10 -18.23
C VAL A 14 -44.64 -27.39 -17.55
N THR A 15 -44.59 -28.37 -16.64
CA THR A 15 -43.34 -28.74 -15.97
C THR A 15 -42.34 -29.35 -16.94
N ALA A 16 -42.77 -30.24 -17.83
CA ALA A 16 -41.91 -30.80 -18.87
C ALA A 16 -41.41 -29.72 -19.84
N GLY A 17 -42.27 -28.76 -20.22
CA GLY A 17 -41.91 -27.64 -21.07
C GLY A 17 -40.86 -26.72 -20.45
N LEU A 18 -41.00 -26.38 -19.17
CA LEU A 18 -40.01 -25.59 -18.43
C LEU A 18 -38.67 -26.33 -18.33
N PHE A 19 -38.71 -27.63 -18.07
CA PHE A 19 -37.49 -28.44 -17.99
C PHE A 19 -36.74 -28.51 -19.32
N TYR A 20 -37.47 -28.66 -20.43
CA TYR A 20 -36.91 -28.65 -21.78
C TYR A 20 -36.33 -27.28 -22.15
N LEU A 21 -37.00 -26.19 -21.74
CA LEU A 21 -36.51 -24.83 -21.95
C LEU A 21 -35.20 -24.56 -21.20
N MET A 22 -35.09 -25.03 -19.95
CA MET A 22 -33.83 -24.96 -19.20
C MET A 22 -32.73 -25.78 -19.88
N GLN A 23 -33.04 -27.00 -20.33
CA GLN A 23 -32.08 -27.83 -21.06
C GLN A 23 -31.59 -27.17 -22.35
N SER A 24 -32.48 -26.52 -23.10
CA SER A 24 -32.13 -25.79 -24.34
C SER A 24 -31.24 -24.57 -24.07
N LEU A 25 -31.44 -23.86 -22.96
CA LEU A 25 -30.63 -22.71 -22.59
C LEU A 25 -29.23 -23.12 -22.10
N ILE A 26 -29.13 -24.26 -21.41
CA ILE A 26 -27.84 -24.82 -20.97
C ILE A 26 -27.04 -25.32 -22.17
N ALA A 27 -27.65 -26.12 -23.05
CA ALA A 27 -26.96 -26.67 -24.22
C ALA A 27 -26.59 -25.60 -25.26
N GLY A 28 -27.35 -24.51 -25.36
CA GLY A 28 -27.06 -23.39 -26.26
C GLY A 28 -25.94 -22.45 -25.77
N GLY A 29 -25.51 -22.57 -24.51
CA GLY A 29 -24.54 -21.67 -23.89
C GLY A 29 -23.07 -22.09 -24.00
N GLU A 30 -22.77 -23.34 -24.35
CA GLU A 30 -21.39 -23.86 -24.38
C GLU A 30 -20.62 -23.55 -25.68
N GLY A 31 -21.27 -23.03 -26.72
CA GLY A 31 -20.64 -22.75 -28.02
C GLY A 31 -20.07 -21.34 -28.20
N ALA A 32 -20.38 -20.38 -27.32
CA ALA A 32 -20.05 -18.97 -27.52
C ALA A 32 -18.68 -18.54 -26.94
N MET A 33 -17.99 -19.42 -26.20
CA MET A 33 -16.62 -19.19 -25.73
C MET A 33 -15.82 -20.50 -25.65
N SER A 34 -15.49 -21.09 -26.80
CA SER A 34 -14.53 -22.19 -26.85
C SER A 34 -13.87 -22.28 -28.22
N GLU A 35 -13.21 -21.20 -28.65
CA GLU A 35 -12.15 -21.34 -29.64
C GLU A 35 -11.05 -20.30 -29.35
N PRO A 36 -10.06 -20.63 -28.50
CA PRO A 36 -8.89 -19.77 -28.40
C PRO A 36 -8.13 -19.80 -29.74
N PRO A 37 -7.70 -18.64 -30.27
CA PRO A 37 -6.93 -18.60 -31.51
C PRO A 37 -5.64 -19.42 -31.35
N LYS A 38 -5.43 -20.41 -32.22
CA LYS A 38 -4.16 -21.13 -32.34
C LYS A 38 -3.09 -20.19 -32.91
N GLY A 39 -2.58 -19.30 -32.07
CA GLY A 39 -1.30 -18.65 -32.27
C GLY A 39 -0.20 -19.55 -31.74
N SER A 40 0.79 -19.88 -32.56
CA SER A 40 2.01 -20.54 -32.10
C SER A 40 2.75 -19.57 -31.16
N VAL A 41 2.56 -19.76 -29.86
CA VAL A 41 3.47 -19.18 -28.86
C VAL A 41 4.65 -20.14 -28.77
N LEU A 42 5.80 -19.75 -29.34
CA LEU A 42 7.06 -20.35 -28.91
C LEU A 42 7.26 -19.92 -27.47
N ASP A 43 6.95 -20.84 -26.56
CA ASP A 43 7.14 -20.68 -25.13
C ASP A 43 8.63 -20.73 -24.80
N PHE A 44 9.28 -19.57 -24.83
CA PHE A 44 10.59 -19.39 -24.22
C PHE A 44 10.43 -19.06 -22.74
N VAL A 45 9.72 -19.90 -21.99
CA VAL A 45 9.91 -19.96 -20.54
C VAL A 45 11.28 -20.59 -20.30
N ARG A 46 12.29 -19.71 -20.24
CA ARG A 46 13.51 -20.01 -19.51
C ARG A 46 13.10 -20.06 -18.05
N VAL A 47 12.69 -21.25 -17.59
CA VAL A 47 12.59 -21.58 -16.17
C VAL A 47 13.94 -21.18 -15.58
N LYS A 48 13.99 -20.07 -14.86
CA LYS A 48 15.17 -19.76 -14.06
C LYS A 48 15.23 -20.90 -13.04
N PRO A 49 16.26 -21.75 -13.05
CA PRO A 49 16.39 -22.76 -12.02
C PRO A 49 16.27 -22.05 -10.68
N ASP A 50 15.38 -22.55 -9.82
CA ASP A 50 15.15 -21.98 -8.49
C ASP A 50 16.49 -21.91 -7.78
N GLU A 51 17.04 -20.71 -7.69
CA GLU A 51 18.26 -20.43 -6.97
C GLU A 51 17.88 -20.54 -5.49
N VAL A 52 18.09 -21.73 -4.93
CA VAL A 52 17.98 -21.94 -3.49
C VAL A 52 19.02 -21.02 -2.88
N VAL A 53 18.55 -19.86 -2.41
CA VAL A 53 19.36 -18.90 -1.69
C VAL A 53 19.79 -19.61 -0.42
N GLU A 54 20.98 -20.23 -0.43
CA GLU A 54 21.69 -20.51 0.80
C GLU A 54 22.00 -19.17 1.42
N GLN A 55 21.06 -18.68 2.23
CA GLN A 55 21.31 -17.60 3.15
C GLN A 55 22.45 -18.07 4.03
N LYS A 56 23.66 -17.59 3.71
CA LYS A 56 24.80 -17.72 4.59
C LYS A 56 24.43 -16.96 5.86
N GLU A 57 23.85 -17.67 6.83
CA GLU A 57 23.59 -17.18 8.17
C GLU A 57 24.94 -16.81 8.79
N ARG A 58 25.38 -15.57 8.54
CA ARG A 58 26.41 -14.97 9.36
C ARG A 58 25.72 -14.64 10.67
N LYS A 59 25.71 -15.60 11.60
CA LYS A 59 25.45 -15.29 13.01
C LYS A 59 26.33 -14.09 13.36
N PRO A 60 25.76 -12.97 13.83
CA PRO A 60 26.55 -11.83 14.24
C PRO A 60 27.60 -12.32 15.24
N LYS A 61 28.89 -12.09 14.95
CA LYS A 61 29.92 -12.32 15.96
C LYS A 61 29.54 -11.43 17.14
N ARG A 62 29.28 -12.03 18.30
CA ARG A 62 29.04 -11.26 19.52
C ARG A 62 30.20 -10.27 19.64
N PRO A 63 29.92 -8.97 19.83
CA PRO A 63 30.96 -8.01 20.17
C PRO A 63 31.79 -8.59 21.32
N PRO A 64 33.13 -8.46 21.27
CA PRO A 64 33.95 -8.85 22.41
C PRO A 64 33.38 -8.14 23.64
N GLU A 65 33.18 -8.92 24.71
CA GLU A 65 32.69 -8.41 25.98
C GLU A 65 33.61 -7.24 26.39
N PRO A 66 33.06 -6.05 26.71
CA PRO A 66 33.89 -4.92 27.11
C PRO A 66 34.74 -5.33 28.30
N GLU A 67 36.05 -5.46 28.09
CA GLU A 67 36.95 -5.70 29.20
C GLU A 67 37.02 -4.42 30.03
N GLN A 68 36.58 -4.59 31.27
CA GLN A 68 36.65 -3.71 32.44
C GLN A 68 35.37 -2.90 32.70
N PRO A 69 34.74 -3.08 33.89
CA PRO A 69 33.74 -2.14 34.34
C PRO A 69 34.39 -0.74 34.41
N PRO A 70 33.65 0.31 34.04
CA PRO A 70 34.15 1.67 34.18
C PRO A 70 34.63 1.90 35.61
N PRO A 71 35.75 2.62 35.82
CA PRO A 71 36.21 2.95 37.16
C PRO A 71 35.11 3.66 37.94
N ASP A 72 34.91 3.27 39.20
CA ASP A 72 33.90 3.85 40.07
C ASP A 72 34.10 5.37 40.18
N MET A 73 33.14 6.12 39.66
CA MET A 73 33.10 7.56 39.85
C MET A 73 32.89 7.85 41.35
N PRO A 74 33.58 8.86 41.93
CA PRO A 74 33.28 9.31 43.28
C PRO A 74 31.83 9.77 43.33
N GLN A 75 31.01 9.13 44.17
CA GLN A 75 29.62 9.54 44.35
C GLN A 75 29.58 10.95 44.96
N PRO A 76 28.87 11.91 44.33
CA PRO A 76 28.65 13.22 44.92
C PRO A 76 27.89 13.07 46.25
N GLN A 77 28.46 13.57 47.34
CA GLN A 77 27.77 13.58 48.62
C GLN A 77 26.65 14.62 48.57
N LEU A 78 25.40 14.15 48.50
CA LEU A 78 24.21 14.99 48.66
C LEU A 78 24.17 15.48 50.11
N SER A 79 24.49 16.75 50.31
CA SER A 79 24.19 17.45 51.55
C SER A 79 22.67 17.54 51.68
N SER A 80 22.11 16.77 52.61
CA SER A 80 20.71 16.84 53.00
C SER A 80 20.41 18.25 53.53
N SER A 81 19.80 19.06 52.70
CA SER A 81 19.07 20.24 53.14
C SER A 81 17.60 19.86 53.15
N ASP A 82 16.98 20.05 54.32
CA ASP A 82 15.59 19.72 54.62
C ASP A 82 14.65 20.22 53.51
N MET A 83 14.00 19.29 52.82
CA MET A 83 12.96 19.61 51.85
C MET A 83 11.64 19.04 52.36
N ASP A 84 10.80 19.96 52.79
CA ASP A 84 9.45 19.75 53.32
C ASP A 84 8.61 18.91 52.36
N SER A 85 8.00 17.87 52.92
CA SER A 85 7.18 16.89 52.23
C SER A 85 5.85 17.49 51.82
N SER A 86 5.83 18.14 50.65
CA SER A 86 4.63 18.20 49.81
C SER A 86 4.90 17.37 48.56
N ALA A 87 4.19 16.26 48.43
CA ALA A 87 4.28 15.35 47.30
C ALA A 87 3.87 16.08 46.02
N GLY A 88 4.84 16.68 45.33
CA GLY A 88 4.71 17.09 43.95
C GLY A 88 4.67 15.84 43.09
N ALA A 89 3.47 15.40 42.74
CA ALA A 89 3.30 14.55 41.58
C ALA A 89 4.09 15.19 40.44
N MET A 90 5.04 14.45 39.87
CA MET A 90 5.73 14.90 38.67
C MET A 90 4.68 15.00 37.57
N ASP A 91 4.18 16.21 37.37
CA ASP A 91 3.29 16.57 36.29
C ASP A 91 4.12 16.59 35.01
N PHE A 92 3.87 15.62 34.13
CA PHE A 92 4.43 15.58 32.79
C PHE A 92 3.59 16.44 31.83
N SER A 93 2.91 17.48 32.33
CA SER A 93 2.37 18.55 31.50
C SER A 93 3.53 19.45 31.07
N THR A 94 3.93 19.30 29.83
CA THR A 94 4.62 20.38 29.13
C THR A 94 3.56 21.47 28.92
N ASP A 95 3.83 22.68 29.40
CA ASP A 95 3.08 23.90 29.06
C ASP A 95 3.20 24.18 27.56
N ILE A 96 2.42 23.44 26.77
CA ILE A 96 2.05 23.91 25.45
C ILE A 96 0.91 24.88 25.71
N GLN A 97 1.20 26.18 25.60
CA GLN A 97 0.19 27.22 25.44
C GLN A 97 -0.52 26.99 24.09
N ALA A 98 -1.29 25.91 24.01
CA ALA A 98 -2.17 25.59 22.91
C ALA A 98 -3.51 26.24 23.23
N ASP A 99 -3.81 27.26 22.45
CA ASP A 99 -5.14 27.84 22.30
C ASP A 99 -6.20 26.74 22.26
N THR A 100 -7.29 26.98 22.97
CA THR A 100 -8.34 26.03 23.31
C THR A 100 -8.97 25.38 22.07
N GLY A 101 -8.60 24.12 21.81
CA GLY A 101 -9.22 23.26 20.80
C GLY A 101 -9.10 21.76 21.07
N LEU A 102 -8.60 21.36 22.24
CA LEU A 102 -8.31 19.96 22.58
C LEU A 102 -9.53 19.28 23.22
N SER A 103 -10.61 19.16 22.44
CA SER A 103 -11.69 18.19 22.65
C SER A 103 -11.50 17.00 21.71
N GLY A 104 -10.31 16.40 21.74
CA GLY A 104 -9.94 15.25 20.91
C GLY A 104 -9.05 14.31 21.70
N GLY A 105 -9.66 13.49 22.55
CA GLY A 105 -8.96 12.45 23.30
C GLY A 105 -8.27 11.46 22.36
N ILE A 106 -7.06 11.05 22.74
CA ILE A 106 -6.35 9.82 22.33
C ILE A 106 -6.86 9.22 21.01
N GLY A 107 -6.55 9.89 19.89
CA GLY A 107 -6.40 9.35 18.53
C GLY A 107 -7.35 8.25 18.03
N LEU A 108 -8.60 8.22 18.47
CA LEU A 108 -9.58 7.20 18.09
C LEU A 108 -10.88 7.81 17.57
N ASP A 109 -10.80 8.97 16.92
CA ASP A 109 -11.93 9.57 16.21
C ASP A 109 -11.53 10.39 14.97
N THR A 110 -10.80 9.76 14.05
CA THR A 110 -10.89 10.07 12.62
C THR A 110 -10.85 8.77 11.84
N SER A 111 -11.99 8.07 11.82
CA SER A 111 -12.28 6.96 10.89
C SER A 111 -12.38 7.40 9.42
N ASP A 112 -11.75 8.52 9.10
CA ASP A 112 -11.62 9.11 7.79
C ASP A 112 -10.23 8.75 7.26
N GLY A 113 -10.05 7.47 6.99
CA GLY A 113 -8.73 6.84 6.80
C GLY A 113 -7.81 7.61 5.86
N GLU A 114 -6.77 8.21 6.41
CA GLU A 114 -5.68 8.77 5.64
C GLU A 114 -5.08 7.68 4.73
N TYR A 115 -4.70 8.04 3.49
CA TYR A 115 -4.12 7.10 2.55
C TYR A 115 -2.71 6.72 3.01
N LEU A 116 -2.37 5.43 2.98
CA LEU A 116 -1.06 4.95 3.43
C LEU A 116 -0.30 4.33 2.25
N PRO A 117 0.97 4.70 2.00
CA PRO A 117 1.77 4.03 0.98
C PRO A 117 2.08 2.59 1.40
N ILE A 118 1.81 1.64 0.52
CA ILE A 118 2.16 0.22 0.70
C ILE A 118 3.47 -0.08 -0.04
N VAL A 119 3.57 0.36 -1.29
CA VAL A 119 4.75 0.15 -2.12
C VAL A 119 5.13 1.46 -2.81
N LYS A 120 6.36 1.91 -2.56
CA LYS A 120 7.00 3.00 -3.29
C LYS A 120 8.16 2.45 -4.11
N VAL A 121 8.09 2.61 -5.42
CA VAL A 121 9.13 2.17 -6.35
C VAL A 121 10.09 3.34 -6.58
N GLN A 122 11.39 3.09 -6.52
CA GLN A 122 12.36 4.14 -6.85
C GLN A 122 12.33 4.44 -8.35
N ALA A 123 12.41 5.72 -8.72
CA ALA A 123 12.49 6.12 -10.11
C ALA A 123 13.85 5.73 -10.71
N VAL A 124 13.83 5.29 -11.96
CA VAL A 124 15.05 4.93 -12.68
C VAL A 124 15.76 6.20 -13.10
N TYR A 125 17.02 6.35 -12.70
CA TYR A 125 17.82 7.53 -13.06
C TYR A 125 18.04 7.61 -14.58
N PRO A 126 17.63 8.72 -15.25
CA PRO A 126 17.88 8.91 -16.67
C PRO A 126 19.37 8.86 -17.00
N ARG A 127 19.77 8.00 -17.95
CA ARG A 127 21.18 7.79 -18.32
C ARG A 127 21.91 9.09 -18.69
N ARG A 128 21.22 9.98 -19.44
CA ARG A 128 21.77 11.29 -19.85
C ARG A 128 22.08 12.20 -18.66
N ALA A 129 21.22 12.21 -17.64
CA ALA A 129 21.40 13.02 -16.45
C ALA A 129 22.51 12.44 -15.55
N LEU A 130 22.53 11.10 -15.41
CA LEU A 130 23.53 10.38 -14.62
C LEU A 130 24.95 10.61 -15.15
N GLN A 131 25.15 10.49 -16.48
CA GLN A 131 26.45 10.74 -17.11
C GLN A 131 26.95 12.18 -16.95
N ARG A 132 26.02 13.13 -16.80
CA ARG A 132 26.31 14.56 -16.63
C ARG A 132 26.40 14.97 -15.16
N GLY A 133 26.17 14.07 -14.22
CA GLY A 133 26.16 14.38 -12.79
C GLY A 133 25.07 15.37 -12.38
N ILE A 134 23.96 15.44 -13.12
CA ILE A 134 22.86 16.37 -12.85
C ILE A 134 21.95 15.73 -11.81
N GLU A 135 21.76 16.38 -10.67
CA GLU A 135 20.85 15.99 -9.58
C GLU A 135 19.60 16.88 -9.58
N GLY A 136 18.55 16.46 -8.87
CA GLY A 136 17.30 17.23 -8.84
C GLY A 136 16.16 16.54 -8.11
N TYR A 137 14.96 17.08 -8.27
CA TYR A 137 13.74 16.48 -7.73
C TYR A 137 12.54 16.77 -8.62
N VAL A 138 11.51 15.94 -8.48
CA VAL A 138 10.21 16.09 -9.15
C VAL A 138 9.09 15.83 -8.14
N VAL A 139 8.12 16.72 -8.07
CA VAL A 139 6.89 16.56 -7.31
C VAL A 139 5.79 16.15 -8.28
N VAL A 140 5.22 14.98 -8.03
CA VAL A 140 4.13 14.42 -8.84
C VAL A 140 2.87 14.37 -8.01
N GLU A 141 1.78 14.87 -8.58
CA GLU A 141 0.43 14.74 -8.03
C GLU A 141 -0.34 13.67 -8.79
N PHE A 142 -1.14 12.88 -8.08
CA PHE A 142 -1.91 11.80 -8.67
C PHE A 142 -3.14 11.45 -7.84
N THR A 143 -4.02 10.63 -8.43
CA THR A 143 -5.21 10.11 -7.76
C THR A 143 -5.01 8.64 -7.34
N VAL A 144 -5.31 8.31 -6.09
CA VAL A 144 -5.34 6.93 -5.59
C VAL A 144 -6.74 6.37 -5.79
N THR A 145 -6.84 5.27 -6.54
CA THR A 145 -8.12 4.60 -6.82
C THR A 145 -8.61 3.75 -5.65
N LYS A 146 -9.86 3.27 -5.72
CA LYS A 146 -10.43 2.32 -4.74
C LYS A 146 -9.67 1.00 -4.63
N GLN A 147 -8.88 0.66 -5.65
CA GLN A 147 -8.04 -0.54 -5.65
C GLN A 147 -6.65 -0.28 -5.07
N GLY A 148 -6.35 0.95 -4.67
CA GLY A 148 -5.03 1.34 -4.19
C GLY A 148 -3.99 1.53 -5.30
N THR A 149 -4.42 1.58 -6.57
CA THR A 149 -3.55 1.92 -7.71
C THR A 149 -3.53 3.42 -7.93
N VAL A 150 -2.49 3.89 -8.62
CA VAL A 150 -2.38 5.30 -9.01
C VAL A 150 -2.99 5.52 -10.40
N ARG A 151 -3.73 6.62 -10.57
CA ARG A 151 -4.31 7.07 -11.84
C ARG A 151 -4.02 8.55 -12.07
N ASP A 152 -3.93 8.92 -13.35
CA ASP A 152 -3.77 10.30 -13.84
C ASP A 152 -2.61 11.09 -13.17
N PRO A 153 -1.38 10.54 -13.11
CA PRO A 153 -0.26 11.28 -12.52
C PRO A 153 0.18 12.43 -13.43
N TYR A 154 0.45 13.59 -12.83
CA TYR A 154 1.03 14.74 -13.53
C TYR A 154 2.08 15.44 -12.64
N VAL A 155 3.00 16.13 -13.29
CA VAL A 155 4.09 16.84 -12.61
C VAL A 155 3.60 18.22 -12.18
N VAL A 156 3.74 18.52 -10.89
CA VAL A 156 3.42 19.84 -10.33
C VAL A 156 4.65 20.73 -10.35
N GLU A 157 5.80 20.17 -9.97
CA GLU A 157 7.06 20.89 -9.87
C GLU A 157 8.21 19.97 -10.28
N ALA A 158 9.17 20.49 -11.03
CA ALA A 158 10.37 19.77 -11.42
C ALA A 158 11.57 20.71 -11.44
N SER A 159 12.68 20.25 -10.87
CA SER A 159 13.95 20.97 -10.93
C SER A 159 15.09 19.97 -11.08
N PRO A 160 15.84 20.02 -12.20
CA PRO A 160 15.64 20.78 -13.43
C PRO A 160 14.45 20.29 -14.28
N GLU A 161 13.81 21.20 -14.99
CA GLU A 161 12.61 20.93 -15.81
C GLU A 161 12.86 19.87 -16.90
N SER A 162 11.88 19.01 -17.17
CA SER A 162 11.84 18.05 -18.29
C SER A 162 12.96 17.00 -18.33
N ILE A 163 13.84 16.93 -17.33
CA ILE A 163 14.92 15.93 -17.28
C ILE A 163 14.45 14.65 -16.59
N PHE A 164 13.72 14.79 -15.49
CA PHE A 164 13.35 13.71 -14.58
C PHE A 164 11.87 13.33 -14.65
N ASP A 165 11.05 14.15 -15.30
CA ASP A 165 9.59 14.09 -15.33
C ASP A 165 9.10 12.70 -15.76
N GLN A 166 9.59 12.20 -16.89
CA GLN A 166 9.15 10.93 -17.45
C GLN A 166 9.53 9.74 -16.56
N ALA A 167 10.74 9.75 -16.00
CA ALA A 167 11.18 8.73 -15.05
C ALA A 167 10.39 8.75 -13.74
N ALA A 168 9.99 9.94 -13.28
CA ALA A 168 9.15 10.09 -12.10
C ALA A 168 7.73 9.57 -12.35
N LEU A 169 7.11 9.92 -13.49
CA LEU A 169 5.78 9.44 -13.88
C LEU A 169 5.74 7.90 -13.98
N ASP A 170 6.73 7.30 -14.63
CA ASP A 170 6.83 5.84 -14.78
C ASP A 170 6.97 5.11 -13.43
N ALA A 171 7.61 5.74 -12.46
CA ALA A 171 7.77 5.19 -11.11
C ALA A 171 6.46 5.28 -10.32
N VAL A 172 5.81 6.44 -10.36
CA VAL A 172 4.56 6.74 -9.64
C VAL A 172 3.43 5.82 -10.08
N LEU A 173 3.35 5.48 -11.37
CA LEU A 173 2.38 4.50 -11.89
C LEU A 173 2.49 3.11 -11.24
N LYS A 174 3.66 2.76 -10.70
CA LYS A 174 3.91 1.47 -10.05
C LYS A 174 3.67 1.51 -8.54
N PHE A 175 3.28 2.66 -7.98
CA PHE A 175 3.01 2.77 -6.55
C PHE A 175 1.73 2.04 -6.18
N LYS A 176 1.70 1.57 -4.95
CA LYS A 176 0.51 0.99 -4.33
C LYS A 176 0.23 1.70 -3.03
N TYR A 177 -1.03 2.07 -2.85
CA TYR A 177 -1.53 2.75 -1.66
C TYR A 177 -2.67 1.95 -1.05
N LYS A 178 -2.88 2.11 0.25
CA LYS A 178 -4.12 1.71 0.89
C LYS A 178 -5.14 2.83 0.63
N PRO A 179 -6.27 2.54 -0.05
CA PRO A 179 -7.29 3.54 -0.31
C PRO A 179 -7.93 3.99 1.01
N ARG A 180 -8.43 5.22 1.02
CA ARG A 180 -9.25 5.73 2.12
C ARG A 180 -10.55 4.96 2.18
N VAL A 181 -10.95 4.56 3.38
CA VAL A 181 -12.24 3.91 3.63
C VAL A 181 -13.11 4.88 4.40
N VAL A 182 -14.30 5.17 3.88
CA VAL A 182 -15.30 6.02 4.55
C VAL A 182 -16.58 5.19 4.65
N ASN A 183 -17.14 5.03 5.85
CA ASN A 183 -18.33 4.20 6.10
C ASN A 183 -18.22 2.74 5.60
N GLY A 184 -17.01 2.18 5.61
CA GLY A 184 -16.75 0.80 5.16
C GLY A 184 -16.56 0.63 3.64
N GLU A 185 -16.71 1.70 2.85
CA GLU A 185 -16.47 1.68 1.41
C GLU A 185 -15.15 2.38 1.05
N ALA A 186 -14.40 1.78 0.11
CA ALA A 186 -13.20 2.40 -0.43
C ALA A 186 -13.55 3.58 -1.34
N VAL A 187 -12.95 4.74 -1.09
CA VAL A 187 -13.14 5.99 -1.81
C VAL A 187 -11.83 6.38 -2.52
N GLU A 188 -11.95 6.93 -3.72
CA GLU A 188 -10.78 7.47 -4.44
C GLU A 188 -10.31 8.77 -3.78
N VAL A 189 -8.99 8.96 -3.68
CA VAL A 189 -8.40 10.16 -3.10
C VAL A 189 -7.59 10.88 -4.16
N ALA A 190 -8.01 12.08 -4.54
CA ALA A 190 -7.30 12.95 -5.45
C ALA A 190 -6.33 13.87 -4.69
N GLY A 191 -5.37 14.47 -5.40
CA GLY A 191 -4.45 15.45 -4.84
C GLY A 191 -3.30 14.87 -4.02
N VAL A 192 -3.01 13.57 -4.19
CA VAL A 192 -1.89 12.95 -3.47
C VAL A 192 -0.59 13.37 -4.13
N GLN A 193 0.25 14.09 -3.39
CA GLN A 193 1.55 14.54 -3.87
C GLN A 193 2.68 13.67 -3.31
N ASN A 194 3.66 13.35 -4.16
CA ASN A 194 4.89 12.69 -3.74
C ASN A 194 6.10 13.35 -4.43
N ARG A 195 7.10 13.72 -3.61
CA ARG A 195 8.38 14.24 -4.08
C ARG A 195 9.38 13.10 -4.29
N LEU A 196 9.92 12.99 -5.49
CA LEU A 196 10.99 12.06 -5.86
C LEU A 196 12.29 12.84 -6.00
N THR A 197 13.30 12.47 -5.23
CA THR A 197 14.63 13.09 -5.26
C THR A 197 15.59 12.20 -6.06
N PHE A 198 16.33 12.80 -6.97
CA PHE A 198 17.36 12.17 -7.79
C PHE A 198 18.72 12.69 -7.31
N ALA A 199 19.39 11.88 -6.50
CA ALA A 199 20.75 12.14 -6.00
C ALA A 199 21.69 11.02 -6.47
N ILE A 200 22.97 11.37 -6.65
CA ILE A 200 24.00 10.41 -7.07
C ILE A 200 24.87 10.11 -5.85
N ASP A 201 25.00 8.82 -5.54
CA ASP A 201 25.89 8.36 -4.47
C ASP A 201 27.34 8.60 -4.90
N ARG A 202 28.14 9.21 -4.02
CA ARG A 202 29.51 9.66 -4.31
C ARG A 202 30.57 8.79 -3.66
#